data_AF-C1FNG1-F1
#
_entry.id   AF-C1FNG1-F1
#
_cell.length_a   1.000
_cell.length_b   1.000
_cell.length_c   1.000
_cell.angle_alpha   90.00
_cell.angle_beta   90.00
_cell.angle_gamma   90.00
#
_symmetry.space_group_name_H-M   'P 1'
#
loop_
_entity.id
_entity.type
_entity.pdbx_description
1 polymer ?
#
loop_
_entity_poly.entity_id
_entity_poly.type
_entity_poly.pdbx_seq_one_letter_code
_entity_poly.pdbx_strand_id
1 'polypeptide(L)'
;MYYRNFAKKIIIFLIFTTTISLFGCKKNKEDTKVTNDFDIKIATNLFNSYMESLIEENMEGAQKLYSKKLKKDKIKKENKDVKIKGYTTEEINEVGKSALFIAKVVSVNVKEPYTSVEEYKIRVIKEENEYKIDEVNISMDKEAFTKNNRIRYRNKNNVKTELIIKPSTLPDYSYAKDDKANIEKLTVPKKNIGPMSLSYSENFIAISTYDKNSYIGIITIDESKAVQGGQDQGDQGGQGEQGEQGGAGGGETRQEATDIMEEIGEKPIGKEISSLDLLKGSKIDFMVFSPDEKFIAVQYETSDKTKNTRIYQADSAEIIPFKMEDKFPLNKVNVTLSSFATDSIIFNVSSKEKNDKNLTEFIGKWQLDLKEFKVKKM
;
A
#
# COMPACT_ATOMS: atom_id res chain seq x y z
N MET A 1 44.53 -37.10 81.54
CA MET A 1 44.99 -37.04 80.13
C MET A 1 43.99 -37.76 79.20
N TYR A 2 42.71 -37.36 79.19
CA TYR A 2 41.65 -38.04 78.42
C TYR A 2 40.68 -37.09 77.68
N TYR A 3 40.68 -35.79 78.00
CA TYR A 3 39.77 -34.81 77.38
C TYR A 3 40.31 -34.15 76.09
N ARG A 4 41.63 -34.16 75.84
CA ARG A 4 42.24 -33.50 74.66
C ARG A 4 42.09 -34.28 73.35
N ASN A 5 41.85 -35.59 73.40
CA ASN A 5 41.69 -36.44 72.21
C ASN A 5 40.22 -36.64 71.80
N PHE A 6 39.26 -36.34 72.68
CA PHE A 6 37.82 -36.41 72.35
C PHE A 6 37.37 -35.15 71.59
N ALA A 7 37.85 -33.97 72.00
CA ALA A 7 37.57 -32.70 71.33
C ALA A 7 38.11 -32.64 69.88
N LYS A 8 39.27 -33.26 69.61
CA LYS A 8 39.84 -33.31 68.25
C LYS A 8 39.07 -34.22 67.29
N LYS A 9 38.43 -35.29 67.78
CA LYS A 9 37.60 -36.19 66.96
C LYS A 9 36.22 -35.58 66.64
N ILE A 10 35.67 -34.75 67.51
CA ILE A 10 34.40 -34.03 67.28
C ILE A 10 34.59 -32.89 66.26
N ILE A 11 35.70 -32.15 66.32
CA ILE A 11 35.98 -31.05 65.39
C ILE A 11 36.26 -31.55 63.97
N ILE A 12 36.93 -32.70 63.80
CA ILE A 12 37.15 -33.30 62.48
C ILE A 12 35.85 -33.87 61.88
N PHE A 13 34.93 -34.39 62.70
CA PHE A 13 33.62 -34.85 62.24
C PHE A 13 32.67 -33.69 61.85
N LEU A 14 32.81 -32.52 62.48
CA LEU A 14 32.06 -31.29 62.16
C LEU A 14 32.59 -30.55 60.92
N ILE A 15 33.88 -30.68 60.61
CA ILE A 15 34.48 -30.09 59.39
C ILE A 15 34.24 -30.97 58.16
N PHE A 16 34.07 -32.28 58.31
CA PHE A 16 33.80 -33.19 57.19
C PHE A 16 32.31 -33.27 56.78
N THR A 17 31.40 -32.71 57.57
CA THR A 17 29.96 -32.68 57.30
C THR A 17 29.48 -31.40 56.59
N THR A 18 30.36 -30.41 56.36
CA THR A 18 30.03 -29.15 55.68
C THR A 18 30.39 -29.08 54.19
N THR A 19 30.93 -30.16 53.59
CA THR A 19 31.34 -30.18 52.17
C THR A 19 30.47 -31.02 51.24
N ILE A 20 29.31 -31.53 51.67
CA ILE A 20 28.37 -32.25 50.79
C ILE A 20 26.98 -31.61 50.88
N SER A 21 26.83 -30.43 50.28
CA SER A 21 25.52 -29.84 49.92
C SER A 21 25.64 -28.90 48.70
N LEU A 22 26.51 -29.27 47.74
CA LEU A 22 26.56 -28.66 46.42
C LEU A 22 26.20 -29.73 45.39
N PHE A 23 24.92 -30.07 45.25
CA PHE A 23 24.30 -30.51 44.00
C PHE A 23 22.78 -30.53 44.20
N GLY A 24 22.22 -29.34 44.12
CA GLY A 24 20.80 -29.08 44.12
C GLY A 24 20.55 -27.76 43.41
N CYS A 25 20.78 -27.73 42.09
CA CYS A 25 20.24 -26.68 41.22
C CYS A 25 18.70 -26.74 41.28
N LYS A 26 18.10 -26.24 42.37
CA LYS A 26 16.86 -25.50 42.19
C LYS A 26 17.29 -24.18 41.59
N LYS A 27 16.98 -24.00 40.31
CA LYS A 27 16.80 -22.67 39.74
C LYS A 27 15.86 -21.94 40.69
N ASN A 28 16.41 -21.15 41.61
CA ASN A 28 15.76 -19.92 41.97
C ASN A 28 15.69 -19.20 40.63
N LYS A 29 14.53 -19.34 39.97
CA LYS A 29 14.04 -18.21 39.20
C LYS A 29 14.15 -17.09 40.21
N GLU A 30 15.14 -16.22 40.04
CA GLU A 30 14.81 -14.83 40.17
C GLU A 30 13.49 -14.73 39.41
N ASP A 31 12.40 -14.60 40.16
CA ASP A 31 11.26 -13.89 39.63
C ASP A 31 11.86 -12.52 39.34
N THR A 32 12.51 -12.42 38.16
CA THR A 32 12.51 -11.21 37.37
C THR A 32 11.06 -10.85 37.45
N LYS A 33 10.74 -9.83 38.25
CA LYS A 33 9.47 -9.14 38.15
C LYS A 33 9.35 -8.91 36.65
N VAL A 34 8.56 -9.74 35.98
CA VAL A 34 8.20 -9.52 34.60
C VAL A 34 7.41 -8.24 34.75
N THR A 35 8.08 -7.13 34.48
CA THR A 35 7.41 -5.86 34.34
C THR A 35 6.36 -6.15 33.29
N ASN A 36 5.11 -6.12 33.74
CA ASN A 36 3.95 -6.52 32.96
C ASN A 36 3.59 -5.39 32.00
N ASP A 37 4.63 -4.71 31.53
CA ASP A 37 4.63 -3.47 30.81
C ASP A 37 4.48 -3.84 29.35
N PHE A 38 3.66 -3.04 28.69
CA PHE A 38 3.44 -3.14 27.27
C PHE A 38 4.63 -2.50 26.56
N ASP A 39 5.18 -3.20 25.59
CA ASP A 39 6.30 -2.74 24.77
C ASP A 39 5.74 -2.36 23.41
N ILE A 40 5.61 -1.06 23.21
CA ILE A 40 5.07 -0.50 21.98
C ILE A 40 5.89 -0.89 20.75
N LYS A 41 7.21 -1.11 20.86
CA LYS A 41 8.05 -1.49 19.72
C LYS A 41 7.72 -2.90 19.24
N ILE A 42 7.49 -3.82 20.16
CA ILE A 42 7.07 -5.19 19.81
C ILE A 42 5.69 -5.17 19.17
N ALA A 43 4.76 -4.36 19.70
CA ALA A 43 3.44 -4.17 19.12
C ALA A 43 3.50 -3.58 17.70
N THR A 44 4.34 -2.57 17.47
CA THR A 44 4.57 -1.97 16.14
C THR A 44 5.14 -2.98 15.16
N ASN A 45 6.10 -3.80 15.57
CA ASN A 45 6.66 -4.84 14.71
C ASN A 45 5.62 -5.90 14.33
N LEU A 46 4.76 -6.30 15.27
CA LEU A 46 3.64 -7.21 15.00
C LEU A 46 2.64 -6.58 14.02
N PHE A 47 2.27 -5.32 14.22
CA PHE A 47 1.40 -4.56 13.33
C PHE A 47 1.98 -4.46 11.91
N ASN A 48 3.26 -4.10 11.76
CA ASN A 48 3.93 -4.05 10.47
C ASN A 48 3.95 -5.42 9.78
N SER A 49 4.29 -6.49 10.53
CA SER A 49 4.27 -7.87 10.00
C SER A 49 2.87 -8.29 9.53
N TYR A 50 1.83 -7.83 10.23
CA TYR A 50 0.44 -8.05 9.84
C TYR A 50 0.12 -7.34 8.53
N MET A 51 0.44 -6.05 8.41
CA MET A 51 0.20 -5.27 7.20
C MET A 51 1.00 -5.77 5.99
N GLU A 52 2.26 -6.15 6.19
CA GLU A 52 3.09 -6.79 5.17
C GLU A 52 2.46 -8.10 4.68
N SER A 53 1.95 -8.93 5.61
CA SER A 53 1.24 -10.16 5.25
C SER A 53 -0.01 -9.88 4.40
N LEU A 54 -0.72 -8.78 4.67
CA LEU A 54 -1.87 -8.37 3.86
C LEU A 54 -1.47 -7.90 2.44
N ILE A 55 -0.39 -7.12 2.32
CA ILE A 55 0.16 -6.65 1.03
C ILE A 55 0.65 -7.84 0.18
N GLU A 56 1.36 -8.78 0.81
CA GLU A 56 1.88 -9.99 0.16
C GLU A 56 0.80 -11.06 -0.09
N GLU A 57 -0.46 -10.77 0.25
CA GLU A 57 -1.61 -11.69 0.16
C GLU A 57 -1.44 -12.99 0.97
N ASN A 58 -0.55 -12.97 1.97
CA ASN A 58 -0.28 -14.06 2.90
C ASN A 58 -1.31 -14.08 4.05
N MET A 59 -2.55 -14.45 3.72
CA MET A 59 -3.66 -14.47 4.68
C MET A 59 -3.41 -15.47 5.83
N GLU A 60 -2.73 -16.59 5.56
CA GLU A 60 -2.34 -17.55 6.61
C GLU A 60 -1.32 -16.94 7.58
N GLY A 61 -0.33 -16.20 7.06
CA GLY A 61 0.63 -15.44 7.85
C GLY A 61 -0.06 -14.41 8.73
N ALA A 62 -0.96 -13.61 8.16
CA ALA A 62 -1.75 -12.62 8.89
C ALA A 62 -2.58 -13.24 10.02
N GLN A 63 -3.29 -14.35 9.74
CA GLN A 63 -4.12 -15.05 10.73
C GLN A 63 -3.33 -15.67 11.89
N LYS A 64 -2.05 -16.02 11.69
CA LYS A 64 -1.20 -16.52 12.78
C LYS A 64 -0.99 -15.47 13.88
N LEU A 65 -1.06 -14.18 13.52
CA LEU A 65 -0.86 -13.04 14.43
C LEU A 65 -2.12 -12.72 15.27
N TYR A 66 -3.26 -13.32 14.94
CA TYR A 66 -4.52 -13.07 15.63
C TYR A 66 -4.56 -13.64 17.05
N SER A 67 -5.26 -12.94 17.93
CA SER A 67 -5.63 -13.40 19.27
C SER A 67 -6.58 -14.60 19.16
N LYS A 68 -6.74 -15.33 20.27
CA LYS A 68 -7.69 -16.46 20.31
C LYS A 68 -9.15 -16.01 20.07
N LYS A 69 -9.47 -14.76 20.42
CA LYS A 69 -10.79 -14.14 20.20
C LYS A 69 -11.03 -13.96 18.69
N LEU A 70 -10.13 -13.26 18.00
CA LEU A 70 -10.29 -12.92 16.58
C LEU A 70 -10.24 -14.13 15.65
N LYS A 71 -9.46 -15.18 15.98
CA LYS A 71 -9.35 -16.41 15.16
C LYS A 71 -10.68 -17.16 14.96
N LYS A 72 -11.69 -16.92 15.79
CA LYS A 72 -13.00 -17.58 15.68
C LYS A 72 -13.83 -17.03 14.52
N ASP A 73 -13.47 -15.86 13.99
CA ASP A 73 -14.16 -15.21 12.89
C ASP A 73 -13.54 -15.66 11.55
N LYS A 74 -14.11 -16.71 10.94
CA LYS A 74 -13.70 -17.15 9.60
C LYS A 74 -14.27 -16.21 8.55
N ILE A 75 -13.43 -15.33 8.00
CA ILE A 75 -13.78 -14.52 6.83
C ILE A 75 -13.11 -15.09 5.58
N LYS A 76 -13.91 -15.39 4.56
CA LYS A 76 -13.40 -15.70 3.21
C LYS A 76 -13.31 -14.39 2.42
N LYS A 77 -12.15 -14.11 1.83
CA LYS A 77 -12.00 -13.00 0.86
C LYS A 77 -12.74 -13.38 -0.43
N GLU A 78 -13.86 -12.71 -0.70
CA GLU A 78 -14.68 -12.99 -1.90
C GLU A 78 -14.12 -12.31 -3.15
N ASN A 79 -13.68 -11.06 -3.05
CA ASN A 79 -13.07 -10.32 -4.16
C ASN A 79 -11.55 -10.52 -4.17
N LYS A 80 -11.03 -11.23 -5.18
CA LYS A 80 -9.58 -11.50 -5.34
C LYS A 80 -8.83 -10.46 -6.17
N ASP A 81 -9.57 -9.58 -6.85
CA ASP A 81 -9.00 -8.63 -7.80
C ASP A 81 -8.61 -7.31 -7.12
N VAL A 82 -9.28 -6.95 -6.01
CA VAL A 82 -8.89 -5.83 -5.14
C VAL A 82 -7.80 -6.28 -4.18
N LYS A 83 -6.65 -5.59 -4.25
CA LYS A 83 -5.43 -5.91 -3.52
C LYS A 83 -4.91 -4.70 -2.77
N ILE A 84 -4.54 -4.90 -1.52
CA ILE A 84 -3.81 -3.91 -0.74
C ILE A 84 -2.41 -3.80 -1.33
N LYS A 85 -1.97 -2.58 -1.65
CA LYS A 85 -0.64 -2.32 -2.23
C LYS A 85 0.26 -1.47 -1.36
N GLY A 86 -0.29 -0.80 -0.35
CA GLY A 86 0.51 -0.08 0.62
C GLY A 86 -0.32 0.43 1.78
N TYR A 87 0.36 0.88 2.82
CA TYR A 87 -0.25 1.54 3.97
C TYR A 87 0.69 2.60 4.52
N THR A 88 0.13 3.53 5.29
CA THR A 88 0.88 4.43 6.18
C THR A 88 0.20 4.45 7.55
N THR A 89 0.98 4.65 8.61
CA THR A 89 0.46 4.72 9.99
C THR A 89 0.24 6.18 10.34
N GLU A 90 -1.00 6.54 10.67
CA GLU A 90 -1.37 7.90 11.07
C GLU A 90 -1.17 8.10 12.57
N GLU A 91 -1.63 7.15 13.37
CA GLU A 91 -1.67 7.29 14.82
C GLU A 91 -1.38 5.97 15.53
N ILE A 92 -0.72 6.07 16.68
CA ILE A 92 -0.48 4.95 17.59
C ILE A 92 -0.86 5.40 19.00
N ASN A 93 -1.88 4.78 19.56
CA ASN A 93 -2.42 5.09 20.88
C ASN A 93 -2.19 3.93 21.85
N GLU A 94 -1.23 4.09 22.77
CA GLU A 94 -0.99 3.11 23.84
C GLU A 94 -2.00 3.31 24.99
N VAL A 95 -2.71 2.25 25.34
CA VAL A 95 -3.70 2.22 26.42
C VAL A 95 -3.48 1.00 27.30
N GLY A 96 -2.77 1.20 28.42
CA GLY A 96 -2.52 0.17 29.43
C GLY A 96 -1.70 -1.00 28.87
N LYS A 97 -2.38 -2.13 28.57
CA LYS A 97 -1.76 -3.35 28.01
C LYS A 97 -2.11 -3.59 26.55
N SER A 98 -2.46 -2.52 25.84
CA SER A 98 -2.83 -2.57 24.44
C SER A 98 -2.36 -1.33 23.72
N ALA A 99 -2.26 -1.42 22.39
CA ALA A 99 -2.10 -0.28 21.52
C ALA A 99 -3.12 -0.34 20.39
N LEU A 100 -3.67 0.81 20.04
CA LEU A 100 -4.51 1.01 18.87
C LEU A 100 -3.67 1.68 17.78
N PHE A 101 -3.53 1.01 16.65
CA PHE A 101 -2.90 1.53 15.44
C PHE A 101 -3.99 2.01 14.48
N ILE A 102 -3.87 3.24 14.00
CA ILE A 102 -4.72 3.79 12.94
C ILE A 102 -3.85 3.95 11.70
N ALA A 103 -4.27 3.33 10.60
CA ALA A 103 -3.53 3.33 9.35
C ALA A 103 -4.44 3.61 8.15
N LYS A 104 -3.90 4.36 7.19
CA LYS A 104 -4.49 4.50 5.86
C LYS A 104 -3.95 3.41 4.97
N VAL A 105 -4.85 2.71 4.29
CA VAL A 105 -4.54 1.54 3.46
C VAL A 105 -5.01 1.81 2.05
N VAL A 106 -4.10 1.69 1.09
CA VAL A 106 -4.41 1.85 -0.34
C VAL A 106 -4.63 0.48 -0.96
N SER A 107 -5.80 0.32 -1.57
CA SER A 107 -6.15 -0.84 -2.37
C SER A 107 -6.31 -0.44 -3.84
N VAL A 108 -5.96 -1.35 -4.74
CA VAL A 108 -6.16 -1.20 -6.18
C VAL A 108 -6.79 -2.47 -6.75
N ASN A 109 -7.59 -2.32 -7.80
CA ASN A 109 -8.03 -3.47 -8.57
C ASN A 109 -7.03 -3.77 -9.69
N VAL A 110 -6.61 -5.03 -9.81
CA VAL A 110 -5.61 -5.45 -10.81
C VAL A 110 -6.20 -5.77 -12.19
N LYS A 111 -7.53 -5.72 -12.36
CA LYS A 111 -8.21 -5.99 -13.63
C LYS A 111 -8.93 -4.79 -14.22
N GLU A 112 -9.40 -3.88 -13.38
CA GLU A 112 -10.14 -2.69 -13.80
C GLU A 112 -9.58 -1.42 -13.12
N PRO A 113 -9.78 -0.24 -13.72
CA PRO A 113 -9.37 1.02 -13.12
C PRO A 113 -10.19 1.36 -11.85
N TYR A 114 -9.66 0.95 -10.70
CA TYR A 114 -10.26 1.19 -9.38
C TYR A 114 -9.17 1.32 -8.33
N THR A 115 -9.37 2.23 -7.38
CA THR A 115 -8.55 2.36 -6.16
C THR A 115 -9.38 2.88 -5.01
N SER A 116 -9.00 2.51 -3.79
CA SER A 116 -9.60 3.02 -2.56
C SER A 116 -8.55 3.32 -1.50
N VAL A 117 -8.90 4.25 -0.61
CA VAL A 117 -8.24 4.50 0.66
C VAL A 117 -9.19 4.11 1.78
N GLU A 118 -8.71 3.26 2.68
CA GLU A 118 -9.46 2.72 3.81
C GLU A 118 -8.72 3.05 5.11
N GLU A 119 -9.47 3.33 6.18
CA GLU A 119 -8.93 3.48 7.53
C GLU A 119 -9.01 2.15 8.27
N TYR A 120 -7.85 1.64 8.72
CA TYR A 120 -7.71 0.41 9.49
C TYR A 120 -7.40 0.78 10.94
N LYS A 121 -8.30 0.43 11.85
CA LYS A 121 -8.13 0.53 13.30
C LYS A 121 -7.82 -0.85 13.85
N ILE A 122 -6.54 -1.08 14.15
CA ILE A 122 -6.01 -2.38 14.55
C ILE A 122 -5.58 -2.32 16.00
N ARG A 123 -6.21 -3.14 16.85
CA ARG A 123 -5.86 -3.23 18.26
C ARG A 123 -4.90 -4.39 18.49
N VAL A 124 -3.74 -4.08 19.06
CA VAL A 124 -2.76 -5.06 19.52
C VAL A 124 -2.85 -5.17 21.05
N ILE A 125 -2.90 -6.39 21.56
CA ILE A 125 -2.88 -6.67 23.01
C ILE A 125 -1.71 -7.60 23.36
N LYS A 126 -1.31 -7.58 24.62
CA LYS A 126 -0.45 -8.62 25.20
C LYS A 126 -1.35 -9.72 25.79
N GLU A 127 -1.48 -10.83 25.09
CA GLU A 127 -2.19 -12.04 25.55
C GLU A 127 -1.16 -13.00 26.15
N GLU A 128 -1.24 -13.25 27.47
CA GLU A 128 -0.22 -14.00 28.22
C GLU A 128 1.15 -13.31 28.12
N ASN A 129 2.06 -13.84 27.28
CA ASN A 129 3.40 -13.29 27.03
C ASN A 129 3.65 -12.99 25.54
N GLU A 130 2.63 -13.07 24.69
CA GLU A 130 2.73 -12.81 23.26
C GLU A 130 1.87 -11.60 22.86
N TYR A 131 2.34 -10.83 21.89
CA TYR A 131 1.54 -9.77 21.28
C TYR A 131 0.67 -10.37 20.20
N LYS A 132 -0.61 -9.97 20.16
CA LYS A 132 -1.61 -10.47 19.21
C LYS A 132 -2.50 -9.34 18.69
N ILE A 133 -2.96 -9.48 17.46
CA ILE A 133 -4.02 -8.64 16.89
C ILE A 133 -5.35 -9.11 17.49
N ASP A 134 -6.01 -8.27 18.28
CA ASP A 134 -7.28 -8.62 18.93
C ASP A 134 -8.50 -8.14 18.16
N GLU A 135 -8.40 -6.97 17.52
CA GLU A 135 -9.51 -6.33 16.83
C GLU A 135 -8.99 -5.66 15.55
N VAL A 136 -9.77 -5.80 14.47
CA VAL A 136 -9.53 -5.13 13.19
C VAL A 136 -10.85 -4.50 12.77
N ASN A 137 -10.90 -3.17 12.77
CA ASN A 137 -12.05 -2.42 12.27
C ASN A 137 -11.62 -1.65 11.03
N ILE A 138 -12.31 -1.87 9.92
CA ILE A 138 -11.99 -1.25 8.64
C ILE A 138 -13.15 -0.34 8.26
N SER A 139 -12.85 0.85 7.78
CA SER A 139 -13.86 1.71 7.19
C SER A 139 -13.34 2.35 5.90
N MET A 140 -14.19 2.37 4.87
CA MET A 140 -13.89 3.07 3.62
C MET A 140 -13.75 4.57 3.93
N ASP A 141 -12.73 5.22 3.35
CA ASP A 141 -12.63 6.67 3.34
C ASP A 141 -13.01 7.21 1.97
N LYS A 142 -12.25 6.86 0.94
CA LYS A 142 -12.46 7.35 -0.42
C LYS A 142 -12.20 6.27 -1.45
N GLU A 143 -12.84 6.41 -2.60
CA GLU A 143 -12.55 5.57 -3.76
C GLU A 143 -12.60 6.36 -5.06
N ALA A 144 -11.80 5.91 -6.02
CA ALA A 144 -11.83 6.39 -7.38
C ALA A 144 -12.01 5.22 -8.35
N PHE A 145 -12.85 5.43 -9.36
CA PHE A 145 -13.27 4.40 -10.30
C PHE A 145 -13.65 5.01 -11.63
N THR A 146 -13.81 4.17 -12.66
CA THR A 146 -14.25 4.66 -13.97
C THR A 146 -15.75 4.52 -14.19
N LYS A 147 -16.39 5.57 -14.70
CA LYS A 147 -17.76 5.56 -15.25
C LYS A 147 -17.74 6.34 -16.56
N ASN A 148 -18.32 5.79 -17.63
CA ASN A 148 -18.39 6.44 -18.95
C ASN A 148 -17.03 6.93 -19.48
N ASN A 149 -15.96 6.14 -19.26
CA ASN A 149 -14.57 6.49 -19.58
C ASN A 149 -14.08 7.79 -18.92
N ARG A 150 -14.53 8.07 -17.70
CA ARG A 150 -14.09 9.19 -16.87
C ARG A 150 -13.69 8.67 -15.51
N ILE A 151 -12.69 9.28 -14.90
CA ILE A 151 -12.30 8.94 -13.53
C ILE A 151 -13.18 9.75 -12.59
N ARG A 152 -13.98 9.04 -11.80
CA ARG A 152 -14.87 9.59 -10.79
C ARG A 152 -14.35 9.24 -9.41
N TYR A 153 -14.77 10.04 -8.45
CA TYR A 153 -14.32 10.00 -7.07
C TYR A 153 -15.50 10.04 -6.12
N ARG A 154 -15.43 9.28 -5.03
CA ARG A 154 -16.48 9.22 -4.01
C ARG A 154 -15.86 9.26 -2.63
N ASN A 155 -16.35 10.21 -1.82
CA ASN A 155 -16.10 10.24 -0.38
C ASN A 155 -17.01 9.25 0.35
N LYS A 156 -16.57 8.81 1.53
CA LYS A 156 -17.33 7.98 2.45
C LYS A 156 -18.73 8.53 2.67
N ASN A 157 -19.73 7.64 2.68
CA ASN A 157 -21.13 7.95 2.91
C ASN A 157 -21.80 8.86 1.85
N ASN A 158 -21.07 9.38 0.87
CA ASN A 158 -21.66 10.19 -0.20
C ASN A 158 -22.26 9.29 -1.28
N VAL A 159 -23.52 9.58 -1.66
CA VAL A 159 -24.15 8.95 -2.82
C VAL A 159 -23.63 9.58 -4.11
N LYS A 160 -23.42 10.91 -4.10
CA LYS A 160 -22.88 11.67 -5.24
C LYS A 160 -21.40 11.36 -5.44
N THR A 161 -20.99 11.35 -6.71
CA THR A 161 -19.60 11.18 -7.13
C THR A 161 -19.16 12.43 -7.85
N GLU A 162 -17.88 12.77 -7.76
CA GLU A 162 -17.29 13.95 -8.40
C GLU A 162 -16.35 13.53 -9.54
N LEU A 163 -16.32 14.29 -10.62
CA LEU A 163 -15.42 14.06 -11.74
C LEU A 163 -13.99 14.49 -11.39
N ILE A 164 -13.02 13.59 -11.47
CA ILE A 164 -11.59 13.97 -11.39
C ILE A 164 -11.09 14.43 -12.75
N ILE A 165 -11.24 13.60 -13.79
CA ILE A 165 -10.69 13.90 -15.11
C ILE A 165 -11.41 13.15 -16.23
N LYS A 166 -11.40 13.74 -17.43
CA LYS A 166 -11.79 13.11 -18.69
C LYS A 166 -10.50 12.81 -19.48
N PRO A 167 -10.27 11.60 -20.02
CA PRO A 167 -9.03 11.29 -20.75
C PRO A 167 -8.71 12.23 -21.91
N SER A 168 -9.73 12.86 -22.51
CA SER A 168 -9.54 13.89 -23.54
C SER A 168 -8.75 15.12 -23.07
N THR A 169 -8.79 15.45 -21.77
CA THR A 169 -8.07 16.59 -21.18
C THR A 169 -6.62 16.28 -20.78
N LEU A 170 -6.16 15.04 -20.98
CA LEU A 170 -4.74 14.73 -20.84
C LEU A 170 -3.92 15.49 -21.89
N PRO A 171 -2.61 15.71 -21.69
CA PRO A 171 -1.74 16.23 -22.73
C PRO A 171 -1.85 15.40 -24.01
N ASP A 172 -1.79 16.01 -25.19
CA ASP A 172 -1.78 15.26 -26.47
C ASP A 172 -0.48 14.47 -26.66
N TYR A 173 0.60 14.98 -26.07
CA TYR A 173 1.94 14.47 -26.25
C TYR A 173 2.74 14.52 -24.95
N SER A 174 3.67 13.58 -24.79
CA SER A 174 4.64 13.52 -23.70
C SER A 174 5.97 12.94 -24.19
N TYR A 175 6.99 12.98 -23.34
CA TYR A 175 8.29 12.33 -23.57
C TYR A 175 8.41 11.09 -22.67
N ALA A 176 9.16 10.11 -23.14
CA ALA A 176 9.58 8.98 -22.31
C ALA A 176 10.79 9.40 -21.48
N LYS A 177 10.88 9.01 -20.21
CA LYS A 177 12.02 9.34 -19.32
C LYS A 177 13.34 8.70 -19.75
N ASP A 178 13.29 7.72 -20.65
CA ASP A 178 14.50 7.17 -21.28
C ASP A 178 15.10 8.08 -22.35
N ASP A 179 14.29 8.95 -22.96
CA ASP A 179 14.76 9.98 -23.86
C ASP A 179 15.27 11.20 -23.08
N LYS A 180 16.51 11.09 -22.59
CA LYS A 180 17.16 12.13 -21.80
C LYS A 180 17.29 13.48 -22.53
N ALA A 181 17.23 13.47 -23.86
CA ALA A 181 17.34 14.67 -24.68
C ALA A 181 15.98 15.30 -25.03
N ASN A 182 14.87 14.63 -24.67
CA ASN A 182 13.49 15.04 -24.99
C ASN A 182 13.31 15.39 -26.48
N ILE A 183 13.85 14.53 -27.36
CA ILE A 183 13.81 14.72 -28.82
C ILE A 183 12.53 14.12 -29.39
N GLU A 184 12.15 12.92 -28.94
CA GLU A 184 11.04 12.17 -29.50
C GLU A 184 9.76 12.44 -28.72
N LYS A 185 8.93 13.31 -29.28
CA LYS A 185 7.60 13.61 -28.76
C LYS A 185 6.61 12.49 -29.13
N LEU A 186 6.02 11.85 -28.14
CA LEU A 186 5.15 10.68 -28.30
C LEU A 186 3.70 11.05 -27.99
N THR A 187 2.75 10.52 -28.78
CA THR A 187 1.32 10.70 -28.53
C THR A 187 0.89 9.99 -27.25
N VAL A 188 0.13 10.70 -26.40
CA VAL A 188 -0.46 10.13 -25.19
C VAL A 188 -1.67 9.26 -25.57
N PRO A 189 -1.74 8.00 -25.11
CA PRO A 189 -2.84 7.10 -25.44
C PRO A 189 -4.07 7.41 -24.58
N LYS A 190 -5.04 8.16 -25.09
CA LYS A 190 -6.20 8.65 -24.30
C LYS A 190 -7.40 7.69 -24.26
N LYS A 191 -7.35 6.56 -24.98
CA LYS A 191 -8.53 5.72 -25.22
C LYS A 191 -8.94 4.89 -24.01
N ASN A 192 -7.99 4.18 -23.40
CA ASN A 192 -8.27 3.26 -22.30
C ASN A 192 -7.61 3.77 -21.02
N ILE A 193 -8.41 3.94 -19.97
CA ILE A 193 -7.90 4.19 -18.62
C ILE A 193 -7.33 2.88 -18.08
N GLY A 194 -6.12 2.93 -17.54
CA GLY A 194 -5.43 1.81 -16.91
C GLY A 194 -5.55 1.86 -15.38
N PRO A 195 -4.70 1.09 -14.65
CA PRO A 195 -4.62 1.17 -13.21
C PRO A 195 -4.45 2.60 -12.69
N MET A 196 -4.96 2.84 -11.49
CA MET A 196 -4.86 4.10 -10.78
C MET A 196 -4.58 3.83 -9.30
N SER A 197 -4.09 4.84 -8.58
CA SER A 197 -3.85 4.76 -7.15
C SER A 197 -4.10 6.12 -6.52
N LEU A 198 -4.94 6.18 -5.50
CA LEU A 198 -5.00 7.33 -4.60
C LEU A 198 -3.75 7.37 -3.72
N SER A 199 -3.36 8.57 -3.31
CA SER A 199 -2.41 8.80 -2.23
C SER A 199 -3.10 8.63 -0.88
N TYR A 200 -2.34 8.41 0.19
CA TYR A 200 -2.83 8.25 1.57
C TYR A 200 -3.49 9.52 2.12
N SER A 201 -2.97 10.69 1.76
CA SER A 201 -3.54 12.00 2.07
C SER A 201 -4.75 12.33 1.20
N GLU A 202 -5.02 11.51 0.18
CA GLU A 202 -6.13 11.63 -0.77
C GLU A 202 -6.11 12.89 -1.65
N ASN A 203 -5.07 13.72 -1.52
CA ASN A 203 -4.88 14.93 -2.32
C ASN A 203 -4.35 14.65 -3.73
N PHE A 204 -3.83 13.44 -3.97
CA PHE A 204 -3.29 13.04 -5.26
C PHE A 204 -3.89 11.73 -5.74
N ILE A 205 -4.04 11.63 -7.06
CA ILE A 205 -4.30 10.36 -7.73
C ILE A 205 -3.29 10.16 -8.86
N ALA A 206 -2.58 9.04 -8.80
CA ALA A 206 -1.81 8.54 -9.93
C ALA A 206 -2.76 7.81 -10.88
N ILE A 207 -2.70 8.18 -12.15
CA ILE A 207 -3.53 7.60 -13.20
C ILE A 207 -2.63 7.07 -14.32
N SER A 208 -3.15 6.09 -15.04
CA SER A 208 -2.52 5.64 -16.27
C SER A 208 -3.54 5.53 -17.39
N THR A 209 -3.04 5.64 -18.61
CA THR A 209 -3.80 5.30 -19.81
C THR A 209 -2.95 4.46 -20.75
N TYR A 210 -3.58 3.67 -21.61
CA TYR A 210 -2.87 2.64 -22.37
C TYR A 210 -3.49 2.34 -23.74
N ASP A 211 -2.62 2.07 -24.71
CA ASP A 211 -2.94 1.42 -25.99
C ASP A 211 -1.93 0.32 -26.36
N LYS A 212 -0.82 0.67 -26.99
CA LYS A 212 0.45 -0.04 -27.12
C LYS A 212 1.46 0.50 -26.11
N ASN A 213 1.41 1.81 -25.83
CA ASN A 213 2.25 2.48 -24.84
C ASN A 213 1.40 2.80 -23.60
N SER A 214 2.05 3.05 -22.48
CA SER A 214 1.39 3.51 -21.25
C SER A 214 1.82 4.92 -20.90
N TYR A 215 0.86 5.82 -20.71
CA TYR A 215 1.09 7.12 -20.09
C TYR A 215 0.78 7.04 -18.60
N ILE A 216 1.58 7.75 -17.79
CA ILE A 216 1.40 7.86 -16.34
C ILE A 216 1.39 9.34 -15.98
N GLY A 217 0.43 9.75 -15.15
CA GLY A 217 0.34 11.11 -14.62
C GLY A 217 -0.13 11.12 -13.17
N ILE A 218 0.24 12.15 -12.42
CA ILE A 218 -0.30 12.45 -11.09
C ILE A 218 -1.21 13.66 -11.23
N ILE A 219 -2.41 13.56 -10.69
CA ILE A 219 -3.38 14.65 -10.64
C ILE A 219 -3.54 15.10 -9.19
N THR A 220 -3.45 16.41 -8.97
CA THR A 220 -3.83 17.03 -7.68
C THR A 220 -5.34 17.23 -7.61
N ILE A 221 -5.95 16.84 -6.51
CA ILE A 221 -7.39 16.91 -6.26
C ILE A 221 -7.71 18.13 -5.39
N ASP A 222 -8.75 18.88 -5.77
CA ASP A 222 -9.29 19.99 -4.98
C ASP A 222 -10.50 19.58 -4.15
N GLU A 223 -10.28 19.21 -2.89
CA GLU A 223 -11.36 18.78 -2.01
C GLU A 223 -12.35 19.91 -1.67
N SER A 224 -11.90 21.17 -1.70
CA SER A 224 -12.81 22.31 -1.42
C SER A 224 -13.98 22.36 -2.40
N LYS A 225 -13.78 21.85 -3.63
CA LYS A 225 -14.83 21.74 -4.65
C LYS A 225 -15.66 20.47 -4.51
N ALA A 226 -15.13 19.42 -3.90
CA ALA A 226 -15.86 18.18 -3.64
C ALA A 226 -16.90 18.34 -2.51
N VAL A 227 -16.72 19.30 -1.60
CA VAL A 227 -17.63 19.57 -0.46
C VAL A 227 -18.73 20.58 -0.82
N GLN A 228 -18.54 21.43 -1.85
CA GLN A 228 -19.53 22.43 -2.29
C GLN A 228 -20.67 21.86 -3.15
N GLY A 229 -20.62 20.57 -3.53
CA GLY A 229 -21.68 19.91 -4.31
C GLY A 229 -23.05 19.79 -3.63
N GLY A 230 -23.21 20.32 -2.40
CA GLY A 230 -24.47 20.35 -1.65
C GLY A 230 -25.22 21.69 -1.68
N GLN A 231 -24.63 22.78 -2.18
CA GLN A 231 -25.28 24.09 -2.27
C GLN A 231 -24.70 24.86 -3.46
N ASP A 232 -25.22 24.62 -4.66
CA ASP A 232 -25.48 25.66 -5.66
C ASP A 232 -26.01 25.05 -6.96
N GLN A 233 -27.32 25.15 -7.13
CA GLN A 233 -27.94 25.58 -8.38
C GLN A 233 -29.32 26.17 -8.05
N GLY A 234 -29.28 27.24 -7.25
CA GLY A 234 -30.32 28.25 -7.24
C GLY A 234 -30.02 29.26 -8.34
N ASP A 235 -30.78 29.20 -9.41
CA ASP A 235 -31.24 30.30 -10.26
C ASP A 235 -30.25 31.44 -10.63
N GLN A 236 -29.90 31.53 -11.92
CA GLN A 236 -30.20 32.73 -12.72
C GLN A 236 -29.89 32.54 -14.22
N GLY A 237 -30.95 32.67 -15.04
CA GLY A 237 -30.94 33.53 -16.21
C GLY A 237 -30.48 32.96 -17.55
N GLY A 238 -31.43 32.48 -18.35
CA GLY A 238 -31.24 32.30 -19.80
C GLY A 238 -32.51 31.79 -20.50
N GLN A 239 -33.37 32.72 -20.93
CA GLN A 239 -34.50 32.43 -21.83
C GLN A 239 -33.99 31.80 -23.14
N GLY A 240 -34.64 30.71 -23.56
CA GLY A 240 -34.39 30.04 -24.84
C GLY A 240 -35.49 29.04 -25.17
N GLU A 241 -36.55 29.59 -25.78
CA GLU A 241 -37.58 29.02 -26.65
C GLU A 241 -37.97 27.53 -26.63
N GLN A 242 -39.29 27.36 -26.63
CA GLN A 242 -40.07 26.14 -26.82
C GLN A 242 -39.74 25.43 -28.13
N GLY A 243 -39.58 24.12 -28.04
CA GLY A 243 -39.65 23.19 -29.17
C GLY A 243 -40.37 21.92 -28.74
N GLU A 244 -41.70 21.91 -28.87
CA GLU A 244 -42.54 20.74 -28.74
C GLU A 244 -42.33 19.81 -29.95
N GLN A 245 -41.94 18.56 -29.74
CA GLN A 245 -42.43 17.44 -30.55
C GLN A 245 -42.27 16.10 -29.82
N GLY A 246 -43.39 15.39 -29.73
CA GLY A 246 -43.58 14.21 -28.90
C GLY A 246 -43.01 12.90 -29.45
N GLY A 247 -43.18 11.86 -28.63
CA GLY A 247 -42.87 10.48 -28.97
C GLY A 247 -42.80 9.61 -27.72
N ALA A 248 -43.86 8.85 -27.47
CA ALA A 248 -43.92 7.85 -26.41
C ALA A 248 -43.01 6.64 -26.73
N GLY A 249 -42.30 6.13 -25.73
CA GLY A 249 -41.63 4.83 -25.77
C GLY A 249 -40.19 4.85 -25.25
N GLY A 250 -39.92 4.12 -24.15
CA GLY A 250 -38.56 3.84 -23.67
C GLY A 250 -38.25 4.41 -22.28
N GLY A 251 -38.73 3.74 -21.23
CA GLY A 251 -38.54 4.15 -19.83
C GLY A 251 -37.14 3.92 -19.25
N GLU A 252 -36.19 3.36 -20.02
CA GLU A 252 -34.85 3.02 -19.52
C GLU A 252 -33.74 3.91 -20.14
N THR A 253 -33.95 4.50 -21.32
CA THR A 253 -32.93 5.31 -22.02
C THR A 253 -32.89 6.78 -21.59
N ARG A 254 -33.97 7.28 -20.98
CA ARG A 254 -34.09 8.71 -20.64
C ARG A 254 -33.24 9.10 -19.44
N GLN A 255 -33.07 8.18 -18.48
CA GLN A 255 -32.36 8.44 -17.23
C GLN A 255 -30.84 8.40 -17.42
N GLU A 256 -30.32 7.44 -18.20
CA GLU A 256 -28.90 7.41 -18.58
C GLU A 256 -28.53 8.63 -19.45
N ALA A 257 -29.41 9.06 -20.36
CA ALA A 257 -29.18 10.26 -21.18
C ALA A 257 -29.18 11.55 -20.34
N THR A 258 -30.07 11.68 -19.34
CA THR A 258 -30.06 12.82 -18.41
C THR A 258 -28.86 12.81 -17.48
N ASP A 259 -28.46 11.65 -16.94
CA ASP A 259 -27.26 11.51 -16.12
C ASP A 259 -26.01 11.88 -16.93
N ILE A 260 -25.93 11.48 -18.20
CA ILE A 260 -24.84 11.86 -19.10
C ILE A 260 -24.85 13.37 -19.36
N MET A 261 -26.01 14.01 -19.55
CA MET A 261 -26.11 15.46 -19.76
C MET A 261 -25.70 16.27 -18.52
N GLU A 262 -26.12 15.86 -17.32
CA GLU A 262 -25.68 16.46 -16.06
C GLU A 262 -24.15 16.26 -15.85
N GLU A 263 -23.63 15.07 -16.17
CA GLU A 263 -22.18 14.80 -16.09
C GLU A 263 -21.37 15.56 -17.15
N ILE A 264 -21.93 15.94 -18.31
CA ILE A 264 -21.18 16.66 -19.37
C ILE A 264 -20.76 18.06 -18.93
N GLY A 265 -21.63 18.77 -18.19
CA GLY A 265 -21.39 20.12 -17.66
C GLY A 265 -20.58 20.18 -16.36
N GLU A 266 -20.35 19.03 -15.71
CA GLU A 266 -19.60 18.93 -14.46
C GLU A 266 -18.14 19.41 -14.63
N LYS A 267 -17.73 20.37 -13.79
CA LYS A 267 -16.33 20.83 -13.72
C LYS A 267 -15.51 19.81 -12.93
N PRO A 268 -14.35 19.35 -13.46
CA PRO A 268 -13.52 18.41 -12.74
C PRO A 268 -12.95 19.02 -11.45
N ILE A 269 -12.82 18.20 -10.40
CA ILE A 269 -12.10 18.55 -9.16
C ILE A 269 -10.59 18.33 -9.28
N GLY A 270 -10.12 17.64 -10.33
CA GLY A 270 -8.70 17.59 -10.67
C GLY A 270 -8.21 18.97 -11.14
N LYS A 271 -7.16 19.48 -10.50
CA LYS A 271 -6.60 20.83 -10.73
C LYS A 271 -5.46 20.84 -11.74
N GLU A 272 -4.44 20.07 -11.43
CA GLU A 272 -3.15 20.07 -12.13
C GLU A 272 -2.78 18.63 -12.44
N ILE A 273 -2.11 18.44 -13.58
CA ILE A 273 -1.56 17.14 -13.97
C ILE A 273 -0.06 17.26 -14.18
N SER A 274 0.70 16.41 -13.48
CA SER A 274 2.11 16.21 -13.70
C SER A 274 2.32 14.92 -14.50
N SER A 275 2.95 15.01 -15.68
CA SER A 275 3.26 13.85 -16.52
C SER A 275 4.51 13.15 -16.00
N LEU A 276 4.40 11.88 -15.60
CA LEU A 276 5.50 11.12 -15.01
C LEU A 276 6.36 10.45 -16.07
N ASP A 277 5.74 9.61 -16.90
CA ASP A 277 6.45 8.89 -17.96
C ASP A 277 5.46 8.46 -19.05
N LEU A 278 6.02 8.15 -20.22
CA LEU A 278 5.36 7.46 -21.31
C LEU A 278 6.17 6.20 -21.65
N LEU A 279 5.77 5.08 -21.05
CA LEU A 279 6.43 3.79 -21.21
C LEU A 279 6.05 3.17 -22.56
N LYS A 280 7.04 2.96 -23.42
CA LYS A 280 6.84 2.33 -24.72
C LYS A 280 6.54 0.84 -24.58
N GLY A 281 5.60 0.32 -25.36
CA GLY A 281 5.35 -1.12 -25.49
C GLY A 281 5.05 -1.82 -24.15
N SER A 282 4.45 -1.12 -23.21
CA SER A 282 4.30 -1.52 -21.81
C SER A 282 2.90 -1.24 -21.31
N LYS A 283 2.42 -2.07 -20.39
CA LYS A 283 1.16 -1.91 -19.67
C LYS A 283 1.44 -1.81 -18.18
N ILE A 284 0.82 -0.84 -17.51
CA ILE A 284 0.91 -0.72 -16.05
C ILE A 284 0.15 -1.87 -15.38
N ASP A 285 0.80 -2.50 -14.39
CA ASP A 285 0.18 -3.52 -13.52
C ASP A 285 -0.52 -2.83 -12.33
N PHE A 286 0.22 -1.97 -11.62
CA PHE A 286 -0.28 -1.12 -10.54
C PHE A 286 0.71 -0.01 -10.21
N MET A 287 0.25 0.97 -9.42
CA MET A 287 1.05 2.05 -8.87
C MET A 287 0.77 2.15 -7.37
N VAL A 288 1.71 2.68 -6.61
CA VAL A 288 1.53 2.95 -5.18
C VAL A 288 2.52 4.02 -4.72
N PHE A 289 2.04 4.93 -3.87
CA PHE A 289 2.86 5.97 -3.25
C PHE A 289 3.70 5.43 -2.08
N SER A 290 4.84 6.05 -1.80
CA SER A 290 5.55 5.81 -0.55
C SER A 290 4.72 6.29 0.65
N PRO A 291 4.93 5.76 1.86
CA PRO A 291 4.16 6.15 3.05
C PRO A 291 4.20 7.66 3.37
N ASP A 292 5.26 8.35 2.94
CA ASP A 292 5.44 9.80 3.06
C ASP A 292 5.08 10.57 1.78
N GLU A 293 4.54 9.88 0.77
CA GLU A 293 4.08 10.37 -0.53
C GLU A 293 5.13 11.09 -1.39
N LYS A 294 6.41 11.07 -1.00
CA LYS A 294 7.49 11.70 -1.78
C LYS A 294 7.85 10.91 -3.04
N PHE A 295 7.56 9.63 -3.05
CA PHE A 295 7.86 8.75 -4.17
C PHE A 295 6.60 8.01 -4.63
N ILE A 296 6.63 7.59 -5.88
CA ILE A 296 5.65 6.65 -6.44
C ILE A 296 6.39 5.53 -7.15
N ALA A 297 6.00 4.29 -6.85
CA ALA A 297 6.47 3.12 -7.55
C ALA A 297 5.45 2.68 -8.59
N VAL A 298 5.93 2.37 -9.78
CA VAL A 298 5.13 1.92 -10.92
C VAL A 298 5.61 0.53 -11.33
N GLN A 299 4.77 -0.47 -11.09
CA GLN A 299 4.96 -1.81 -11.62
C GLN A 299 4.35 -1.88 -13.02
N TYR A 300 5.11 -2.38 -14.00
CA TYR A 300 4.62 -2.56 -15.35
C TYR A 300 5.11 -3.88 -15.95
N GLU A 301 4.41 -4.29 -17.00
CA GLU A 301 4.73 -5.44 -17.84
C GLU A 301 4.95 -4.96 -19.28
N THR A 302 6.08 -5.31 -19.87
CA THR A 302 6.39 -5.05 -21.28
C THR A 302 5.68 -6.05 -22.20
N SER A 303 5.65 -5.76 -23.50
CA SER A 303 5.00 -6.61 -24.51
C SER A 303 5.55 -8.05 -24.55
N ASP A 304 6.82 -8.26 -24.17
CA ASP A 304 7.47 -9.57 -24.06
C ASP A 304 7.27 -10.25 -22.69
N LYS A 305 6.31 -9.76 -21.88
CA LYS A 305 5.96 -10.29 -20.56
C LYS A 305 7.04 -10.13 -19.48
N THR A 306 7.96 -9.18 -19.67
CA THR A 306 8.91 -8.79 -18.63
C THR A 306 8.24 -7.89 -17.61
N LYS A 307 8.30 -8.25 -16.33
CA LYS A 307 7.88 -7.37 -15.25
C LYS A 307 9.04 -6.53 -14.75
N ASN A 308 8.82 -5.22 -14.63
CA ASN A 308 9.78 -4.30 -14.07
C ASN A 308 9.12 -3.22 -13.22
N THR A 309 9.92 -2.54 -12.39
CA THR A 309 9.48 -1.45 -11.53
C THR A 309 10.29 -0.21 -11.81
N ARG A 310 9.62 0.95 -11.95
CA ARG A 310 10.27 2.27 -11.93
C ARG A 310 9.76 3.06 -10.74
N ILE A 311 10.60 3.97 -10.25
CA ILE A 311 10.28 4.81 -9.10
C ILE A 311 10.55 6.26 -9.49
N TYR A 312 9.61 7.12 -9.14
CA TYR A 312 9.65 8.54 -9.46
C TYR A 312 9.47 9.35 -8.17
N GLN A 313 10.05 10.53 -8.14
CA GLN A 313 9.70 11.58 -7.20
C GLN A 313 8.31 12.11 -7.56
N ALA A 314 7.38 12.11 -6.60
CA ALA A 314 5.98 12.42 -6.85
C ALA A 314 5.75 13.91 -7.15
N ASP A 315 6.56 14.79 -6.57
CA ASP A 315 6.46 16.25 -6.69
C ASP A 315 7.03 16.79 -8.00
N SER A 316 8.20 16.31 -8.39
CA SER A 316 8.96 16.75 -9.56
C SER A 316 8.70 15.90 -10.79
N ALA A 317 8.04 14.73 -10.64
CA ALA A 317 7.86 13.74 -11.68
C ALA A 317 9.18 13.25 -12.32
N GLU A 318 10.29 13.34 -11.58
CA GLU A 318 11.58 12.84 -12.04
C GLU A 318 11.82 11.39 -11.63
N ILE A 319 12.42 10.61 -12.52
CA ILE A 319 12.85 9.25 -12.21
C ILE A 319 14.01 9.30 -11.20
N ILE A 320 14.02 8.41 -10.21
CA ILE A 320 15.13 8.33 -9.27
C ILE A 320 16.44 7.94 -9.99
N PRO A 321 17.62 8.30 -9.46
CA PRO A 321 18.92 7.97 -10.08
C PRO A 321 19.33 6.51 -9.84
N PHE A 322 18.39 5.57 -10.00
CA PHE A 322 18.63 4.13 -9.97
C PHE A 322 17.67 3.45 -10.96
N LYS A 323 18.22 2.76 -11.96
CA LYS A 323 17.44 1.99 -12.94
C LYS A 323 17.59 0.50 -12.67
N MET A 324 16.46 -0.21 -12.58
CA MET A 324 16.45 -1.67 -12.43
C MET A 324 17.12 -2.34 -13.64
N GLU A 325 16.89 -1.76 -14.82
CA GLU A 325 17.43 -2.15 -16.14
C GLU A 325 18.97 -2.20 -16.15
N ASP A 326 19.63 -1.31 -15.41
CA ASP A 326 21.10 -1.22 -15.38
C ASP A 326 21.70 -2.27 -14.43
N LYS A 327 20.94 -2.69 -13.41
CA LYS A 327 21.41 -3.63 -12.37
C LYS A 327 21.05 -5.08 -12.67
N PHE A 328 19.89 -5.33 -13.28
CA PHE A 328 19.32 -6.66 -13.43
C PHE A 328 19.16 -7.02 -14.91
N PRO A 329 19.51 -8.25 -15.32
CA PRO A 329 19.36 -8.69 -16.71
C PRO A 329 17.88 -8.95 -17.04
N LEU A 330 17.11 -7.91 -17.32
CA LEU A 330 15.65 -7.97 -17.48
C LEU A 330 15.17 -8.88 -18.62
N ASN A 331 16.04 -9.25 -19.57
CA ASN A 331 15.73 -10.29 -20.54
C ASN A 331 15.55 -11.68 -19.89
N LYS A 332 16.19 -11.93 -18.74
CA LYS A 332 16.19 -13.21 -18.03
C LYS A 332 15.42 -13.20 -16.71
N VAL A 333 15.27 -12.03 -16.08
CA VAL A 333 14.61 -11.90 -14.77
C VAL A 333 13.40 -10.97 -14.84
N ASN A 334 12.51 -11.15 -13.87
CA ASN A 334 11.43 -10.23 -13.56
C ASN A 334 11.74 -9.51 -12.25
N VAL A 335 11.47 -8.21 -12.21
CA VAL A 335 11.54 -7.39 -11.00
C VAL A 335 10.12 -7.01 -10.59
N THR A 336 9.71 -7.44 -9.40
CA THR A 336 8.38 -7.19 -8.86
C THR A 336 8.45 -6.48 -7.52
N LEU A 337 7.74 -5.38 -7.39
CA LEU A 337 7.58 -4.65 -6.14
C LEU A 337 6.93 -5.54 -5.06
N SER A 338 7.53 -5.53 -3.87
CA SER A 338 7.00 -6.20 -2.68
C SER A 338 6.26 -5.18 -1.82
N SER A 339 6.96 -4.16 -1.32
CA SER A 339 6.42 -3.15 -0.42
C SER A 339 7.33 -1.93 -0.34
N PHE A 340 6.81 -0.83 0.21
CA PHE A 340 7.65 0.21 0.80
C PHE A 340 8.00 -0.16 2.25
N ALA A 341 9.19 0.22 2.67
CA ALA A 341 9.64 0.24 4.06
C ALA A 341 10.05 1.69 4.41
N THR A 342 10.38 1.96 5.68
CA THR A 342 10.90 3.26 6.08
C THR A 342 12.11 3.62 5.21
N ASP A 343 12.04 4.76 4.50
CA ASP A 343 13.07 5.30 3.61
C ASP A 343 13.58 4.34 2.52
N SER A 344 12.86 3.26 2.22
CA SER A 344 13.34 2.26 1.27
C SER A 344 12.21 1.53 0.58
N ILE A 345 12.55 0.84 -0.51
CA ILE A 345 11.63 0.01 -1.26
C ILE A 345 12.17 -1.40 -1.33
N ILE A 346 11.28 -2.38 -1.21
CA ILE A 346 11.60 -3.80 -1.21
C ILE A 346 11.01 -4.42 -2.48
N PHE A 347 11.82 -5.17 -3.21
CA PHE A 347 11.40 -5.84 -4.43
C PHE A 347 11.98 -7.25 -4.51
N ASN A 348 11.30 -8.10 -5.28
CA ASN A 348 11.71 -9.47 -5.53
C ASN A 348 12.20 -9.59 -6.98
N VAL A 349 13.34 -10.25 -7.13
CA VAL A 349 13.91 -10.61 -8.44
C VAL A 349 13.74 -12.11 -8.64
N SER A 350 13.03 -12.48 -9.70
CA SER A 350 12.70 -13.87 -10.02
C SER A 350 13.13 -14.23 -11.44
N SER A 351 13.51 -15.50 -11.65
CA SER A 351 13.89 -15.98 -12.98
C SER A 351 12.66 -16.16 -13.86
N LYS A 352 12.75 -15.78 -15.13
CA LYS A 352 11.71 -16.09 -16.12
C LYS A 352 11.71 -17.56 -16.49
N GLU A 353 12.90 -18.19 -16.53
CA GLU A 353 13.06 -19.61 -16.81
C GLU A 353 13.31 -20.40 -15.53
N LYS A 354 12.77 -21.62 -15.47
CA LYS A 354 13.02 -22.50 -14.32
C LYS A 354 14.48 -22.98 -14.35
N ASN A 355 15.19 -22.80 -13.24
CA ASN A 355 16.52 -23.38 -12.96
C ASN A 355 17.72 -22.83 -13.77
N ASP A 356 17.73 -21.56 -14.19
CA ASP A 356 18.97 -20.93 -14.69
C ASP A 356 19.95 -20.68 -13.52
N LYS A 357 20.89 -21.61 -13.33
CA LYS A 357 21.91 -21.55 -12.26
C LYS A 357 22.83 -20.33 -12.38
N ASN A 358 22.90 -19.70 -13.56
CA ASN A 358 23.71 -18.50 -13.77
C ASN A 358 23.07 -17.22 -13.21
N LEU A 359 21.83 -17.28 -12.69
CA LEU A 359 21.12 -16.11 -12.17
C LEU A 359 21.11 -16.03 -10.64
N THR A 360 21.74 -16.99 -9.94
CA THR A 360 21.67 -17.12 -8.47
C THR A 360 22.09 -15.85 -7.73
N GLU A 361 23.02 -15.07 -8.31
CA GLU A 361 23.44 -13.78 -7.74
C GLU A 361 22.30 -12.75 -7.74
N PHE A 362 21.43 -12.75 -8.75
CA PHE A 362 20.32 -11.80 -8.91
C PHE A 362 19.06 -12.24 -8.18
N ILE A 363 18.74 -13.54 -8.17
CA ILE A 363 17.46 -14.03 -7.64
C ILE A 363 17.39 -13.83 -6.12
N GLY A 364 16.30 -13.24 -5.64
CA GLY A 364 16.05 -13.01 -4.22
C GLY A 364 15.29 -11.72 -3.92
N LYS A 365 15.18 -11.40 -2.63
CA LYS A 365 14.59 -10.15 -2.13
C LYS A 365 15.69 -9.10 -2.03
N TRP A 366 15.38 -7.88 -2.44
CA TRP A 366 16.32 -6.75 -2.49
C TRP A 366 15.68 -5.54 -1.87
N GLN A 367 16.52 -4.66 -1.33
CA GLN A 367 16.14 -3.39 -0.75
C GLN A 367 16.91 -2.28 -1.46
N LEU A 368 16.19 -1.26 -1.93
CA LEU A 368 16.75 -0.01 -2.45
C LEU A 368 16.47 1.11 -1.44
N ASP A 369 17.54 1.75 -0.98
CA ASP A 369 17.47 2.95 -0.13
C ASP A 369 17.05 4.16 -0.98
N LEU A 370 16.01 4.90 -0.55
CA LEU A 370 15.45 6.03 -1.30
C LEU A 370 16.13 7.37 -0.98
N LYS A 371 17.11 7.39 -0.07
CA LYS A 371 17.96 8.56 0.22
C LYS A 371 19.28 8.48 -0.53
N GLU A 372 19.93 7.33 -0.47
CA GLU A 372 21.23 7.09 -1.10
C GLU A 372 21.13 6.45 -2.49
N PHE A 373 19.96 5.93 -2.87
CA PHE A 373 19.73 5.19 -4.12
C PHE A 373 20.66 3.99 -4.30
N LYS A 374 21.01 3.34 -3.19
CA LYS A 374 21.83 2.14 -3.15
C LYS A 374 20.99 0.89 -2.93
N VAL A 375 21.32 -0.16 -3.66
CA VAL A 375 20.64 -1.44 -3.57
C VAL A 375 21.48 -2.46 -2.78
N LYS A 376 20.83 -3.27 -1.94
CA LYS A 376 21.41 -4.44 -1.27
C LYS A 376 20.48 -5.65 -1.37
N LYS A 377 21.06 -6.84 -1.45
CA LYS A 377 20.32 -8.10 -1.36
C LYS A 377 20.02 -8.40 0.12
N MET A 378 18.80 -8.85 0.42
CA MET A 378 18.33 -9.14 1.79
C MET A 378 18.59 -10.58 2.21
#